data_AF-A0A1U7J689-F1
#
_entry.id   AF-A0A1U7J689-F1
#
_cell.length_a   1.000
_cell.length_b   1.000
_cell.length_c   1.000
_cell.angle_alpha   90.00
_cell.angle_beta   90.00
_cell.angle_gamma   90.00
#
_symmetry.space_group_name_H-M   'P 1'
#
loop_
_entity.id
_entity.type
_entity.pdbx_description
1 polymer ?
#
loop_
_entity_poly.entity_id
_entity_poly.type
_entity_poly.pdbx_seq_one_letter_code
_entity_poly.pdbx_strand_id
1 'polypeptide(L)'
;MSFDEASGIHDRIVGPISIYFMGRGEGIMYYRWYLFFIPIVFAVSLIYIPFLKRLPLFFSSRFILAGFVFLSGSIGMEMVESILTSQGHSVGVSILLEETLEMLAVVILIHTLLLYIAKANYTLKLQVSGNPHR
;
A
#
# COMPACT_ATOMS: atom_id res chain seq x y z
N MET A 1 0.92 4.82 17.19
CA MET A 1 0.89 6.11 16.49
C MET A 1 2.10 6.12 15.57
N SER A 2 1.86 5.71 14.34
CA SER A 2 2.85 5.64 13.26
C SER A 2 3.37 7.06 12.97
N PHE A 3 4.62 7.13 12.54
CA PHE A 3 5.30 8.39 12.19
C PHE A 3 4.54 9.21 11.14
N ASP A 4 3.69 8.57 10.34
CA ASP A 4 2.92 9.19 9.27
C ASP A 4 1.75 10.05 9.78
N GLU A 5 1.01 9.61 10.80
CA GLU A 5 -0.10 10.38 11.40
C GLU A 5 0.40 11.65 12.13
N ALA A 6 1.52 11.54 12.85
CA ALA A 6 2.12 12.68 13.56
C ALA A 6 2.69 13.74 12.60
N SER A 7 3.10 13.31 11.40
CA SER A 7 3.77 14.16 10.43
C SER A 7 2.84 14.62 9.30
N GLY A 8 1.70 13.94 9.09
CA GLY A 8 0.78 14.18 8.00
C GLY A 8 1.51 14.27 6.67
N ILE A 9 2.61 13.52 6.49
CA ILE A 9 3.53 13.73 5.36
C ILE A 9 2.81 13.48 4.05
N HIS A 10 1.96 12.45 4.00
CA HIS A 10 1.10 12.16 2.86
C HIS A 10 0.23 13.38 2.48
N ASP A 11 -0.52 13.95 3.43
CA ASP A 11 -1.36 15.12 3.19
C ASP A 11 -0.58 16.41 2.94
N ARG A 12 0.52 16.63 3.66
CA ARG A 12 1.30 17.88 3.63
C ARG A 12 2.24 17.97 2.44
N ILE A 13 2.57 16.84 1.81
CA ILE A 13 3.43 16.81 0.63
C ILE A 13 2.60 16.55 -0.63
N VAL A 14 1.80 15.48 -0.66
CA VAL A 14 1.07 15.08 -1.86
C VAL A 14 -0.10 16.02 -2.14
N GLY A 15 -0.81 16.48 -1.10
CA GLY A 15 -1.89 17.45 -1.22
C GLY A 15 -1.45 18.76 -1.90
N PRO A 16 -0.47 19.51 -1.35
CA PRO A 16 -0.01 20.75 -1.95
C PRO A 16 0.63 20.58 -3.33
N ILE A 17 1.41 19.51 -3.54
CA ILE A 17 2.06 19.26 -4.83
C ILE A 17 1.00 18.94 -5.90
N SER A 18 0.02 18.08 -5.59
CA SER A 18 -1.05 17.76 -6.53
C SER A 18 -1.90 18.98 -6.85
N ILE A 19 -2.27 19.80 -5.86
CA ILE A 19 -3.01 21.05 -6.08
C ILE A 19 -2.18 22.05 -6.91
N TYR A 20 -0.87 22.15 -6.66
CA TYR A 20 0.00 23.08 -7.39
C TYR A 20 0.18 22.68 -8.86
N PHE A 21 0.39 21.39 -9.14
CA PHE A 21 0.64 20.91 -10.51
C PHE A 21 -0.64 20.63 -11.31
N MET A 22 -1.74 20.28 -10.64
CA MET A 22 -2.95 19.79 -11.30
C MET A 22 -4.20 20.61 -10.96
N GLY A 23 -4.16 21.52 -10.00
CA GLY A 23 -5.35 22.24 -9.53
C GLY A 23 -6.32 21.36 -8.73
N ARG A 24 -7.30 21.98 -8.06
CA ARG A 24 -8.38 21.27 -7.37
C ARG A 24 -9.44 20.83 -8.39
N GLY A 25 -9.87 19.57 -8.32
CA GLY A 25 -11.07 19.11 -9.04
C GLY A 25 -12.34 19.36 -8.21
N GLU A 26 -13.49 18.92 -8.74
CA GLU A 26 -14.78 18.96 -8.03
C GLU A 26 -15.31 17.54 -7.76
N GLY A 27 -16.04 17.35 -6.67
CA GLY A 27 -16.67 16.08 -6.31
C GLY A 27 -15.68 14.96 -5.99
N ILE A 28 -15.91 13.76 -6.55
CA ILE A 28 -15.12 12.53 -6.31
C ILE A 28 -13.66 12.67 -6.80
N MET A 29 -13.39 13.62 -7.71
CA MET A 29 -12.04 13.92 -8.22
C MET A 29 -11.43 15.17 -7.56
N TYR A 30 -11.82 15.49 -6.32
CA TYR A 30 -11.26 16.62 -5.59
C TYR A 30 -9.72 16.58 -5.61
N TYR A 31 -9.16 15.40 -5.36
CA TYR A 31 -7.74 15.10 -5.54
C TYR A 31 -7.47 14.54 -6.94
N ARG A 32 -6.85 15.30 -7.84
CA ARG A 32 -6.64 14.86 -9.23
C ARG A 32 -5.52 13.82 -9.38
N TRP A 33 -4.79 13.50 -8.31
CA TRP A 33 -3.64 12.61 -8.36
C TRP A 33 -4.02 11.16 -8.70
N TYR A 34 -5.24 10.72 -8.39
CA TYR A 34 -5.75 9.39 -8.79
C TYR A 34 -5.54 9.12 -10.27
N LEU A 35 -5.68 10.15 -11.11
CA LEU A 35 -5.58 10.04 -12.56
C LEU A 35 -4.17 9.62 -13.01
N PHE A 36 -3.15 9.93 -12.21
CA PHE A 36 -1.76 9.55 -12.46
C PHE A 36 -1.39 8.23 -11.78
N PHE A 37 -1.80 8.05 -10.53
CA PHE A 37 -1.38 6.88 -9.76
C PHE A 37 -2.18 5.62 -10.08
N ILE A 38 -3.45 5.70 -10.47
CA ILE A 38 -4.23 4.52 -10.90
C ILE A 38 -3.55 3.80 -12.08
N PRO A 39 -3.15 4.49 -13.18
CA PRO A 39 -2.38 3.86 -14.25
C PRO A 39 -1.07 3.23 -13.78
N ILE A 40 -0.35 3.89 -12.87
CA ILE A 40 0.93 3.37 -12.32
C ILE A 40 0.68 2.11 -11.49
N VAL A 41 -0.30 2.13 -10.59
CA VAL A 41 -0.71 0.97 -9.78
C VAL A 41 -1.15 -0.18 -10.67
N PHE A 42 -1.90 0.11 -11.73
CA PHE A 42 -2.33 -0.90 -12.70
C PHE A 42 -1.14 -1.52 -13.44
N ALA A 43 -0.22 -0.69 -13.95
CA ALA A 43 1.00 -1.17 -14.60
C ALA A 43 1.89 -2.02 -13.67
N VAL A 44 2.08 -1.56 -12.42
CA VAL A 44 2.81 -2.33 -11.40
C VAL A 44 2.11 -3.65 -11.12
N SER A 45 0.79 -3.65 -10.96
CA SER A 45 0.01 -4.88 -10.74
C SER A 45 0.22 -5.88 -11.88
N LEU A 46 0.20 -5.43 -13.14
CA LEU A 46 0.48 -6.26 -14.31
C LEU A 46 1.91 -6.83 -14.29
N ILE A 47 2.91 -6.01 -13.97
CA ILE A 47 4.32 -6.42 -13.87
C ILE A 47 4.50 -7.52 -12.80
N TYR A 48 3.71 -7.49 -11.73
CA TYR A 48 3.78 -8.48 -10.65
C TYR A 48 2.98 -9.76 -10.92
N ILE A 49 2.17 -9.84 -11.99
CA ILE A 49 1.41 -11.07 -12.34
C ILE A 49 2.32 -12.31 -12.48
N PRO A 50 3.45 -12.28 -13.21
CA PRO A 50 4.32 -13.45 -13.33
C PRO A 50 4.90 -13.89 -11.99
N PHE A 51 5.17 -12.96 -11.08
CA PHE A 51 5.61 -13.26 -9.72
C PHE A 51 4.49 -13.96 -8.92
N LEU A 52 3.27 -13.41 -8.95
CA LEU A 52 2.11 -13.99 -8.27
C LEU A 52 1.76 -15.39 -8.78
N LYS A 53 1.99 -15.67 -10.08
CA LYS A 53 1.79 -16.99 -10.69
C LYS A 53 2.84 -18.03 -10.26
N ARG A 54 4.03 -17.61 -9.82
CA ARG A 54 5.09 -18.52 -9.33
C ARG A 54 4.91 -18.91 -7.86
N LEU A 55 4.09 -18.15 -7.12
CA LEU A 55 3.79 -18.44 -5.73
C LEU A 55 2.77 -19.60 -5.61
N PRO A 56 2.87 -20.45 -4.58
CA PRO A 56 1.79 -21.38 -4.25
C PRO A 56 0.48 -20.61 -4.04
N LEU A 57 -0.64 -21.20 -4.48
CA LEU A 57 -1.97 -20.55 -4.50
C LEU A 57 -2.35 -19.90 -3.16
N PHE A 58 -1.98 -20.54 -2.05
CA PHE A 58 -2.21 -20.05 -0.70
C PHE A 58 -1.54 -18.70 -0.39
N PHE A 59 -0.34 -18.46 -0.91
CA PHE A 59 0.36 -17.19 -0.72
C PHE A 59 -0.12 -16.15 -1.72
N SER A 60 -0.34 -16.56 -2.97
CA SER A 60 -0.81 -15.67 -4.04
C SER A 60 -2.17 -15.03 -3.69
N SER A 61 -3.13 -15.80 -3.16
CA SER A 61 -4.44 -15.27 -2.76
C SER A 61 -4.34 -14.25 -1.63
N ARG A 62 -3.42 -14.42 -0.69
CA ARG A 62 -3.19 -13.47 0.42
C ARG A 62 -2.48 -12.21 -0.03
N PHE A 63 -1.58 -12.31 -0.99
CA PHE A 63 -0.99 -11.14 -1.66
C PHE A 63 -2.08 -10.30 -2.34
N ILE A 64 -2.98 -10.94 -3.08
CA ILE A 64 -4.10 -10.27 -3.74
C ILE A 64 -5.04 -9.64 -2.70
N LEU A 65 -5.34 -10.36 -1.61
CA LEU A 65 -6.15 -9.82 -0.51
C LEU A 65 -5.51 -8.58 0.11
N ALA A 66 -4.20 -8.64 0.43
CA ALA A 66 -3.48 -7.50 0.97
C ALA A 66 -3.54 -6.29 0.02
N GLY A 67 -3.27 -6.50 -1.27
CA GLY A 67 -3.37 -5.44 -2.26
C GLY A 67 -4.78 -4.85 -2.36
N PHE A 68 -5.82 -5.70 -2.34
CA PHE A 68 -7.20 -5.24 -2.38
C PHE A 68 -7.56 -4.40 -1.14
N VAL A 69 -7.22 -4.86 0.06
CA VAL A 69 -7.47 -4.11 1.30
C VAL A 69 -6.75 -2.76 1.26
N PHE A 70 -5.48 -2.74 0.83
CA PHE A 70 -4.69 -1.50 0.72
C PHE A 70 -5.32 -0.50 -0.25
N LEU A 71 -5.70 -0.95 -1.45
CA LEU A 71 -6.31 -0.09 -2.47
C LEU A 71 -7.70 0.39 -2.05
N SER A 72 -8.44 -0.41 -1.29
CA SER A 72 -9.74 0.00 -0.74
C SER A 72 -9.61 1.03 0.37
N GLY A 73 -8.54 0.97 1.17
CA GLY A 73 -8.15 2.02 2.12
C GLY A 73 -7.80 3.29 1.35
N SER A 74 -6.62 3.34 0.74
CA SER A 74 -6.12 4.51 -0.01
C SER A 74 -7.13 5.12 -0.98
N ILE A 75 -7.53 4.43 -2.05
CA ILE A 75 -8.38 5.03 -3.09
C ILE A 75 -9.85 5.09 -2.65
N GLY A 76 -10.33 4.04 -1.99
CA GLY A 76 -11.73 3.93 -1.63
C GLY A 76 -12.15 4.91 -0.53
N MET A 77 -11.36 5.04 0.52
CA MET A 77 -11.67 5.94 1.63
C MET A 77 -11.45 7.40 1.24
N GLU A 78 -10.43 7.73 0.46
CA GLU A 78 -10.23 9.10 -0.01
C GLU A 78 -11.39 9.61 -0.90
N MET A 79 -12.05 8.72 -1.66
CA MET A 79 -13.31 9.03 -2.35
C MET A 79 -14.46 9.31 -1.35
N VAL A 80 -14.58 8.54 -0.28
CA VAL A 80 -15.57 8.77 0.79
C VAL A 80 -15.31 10.10 1.48
N GLU A 81 -14.04 10.41 1.77
CA GLU A 81 -13.62 11.67 2.38
C GLU A 81 -13.93 12.88 1.50
N SER A 82 -13.72 12.74 0.19
CA SER A 82 -14.07 13.77 -0.79
C SER A 82 -15.57 14.07 -0.75
N ILE A 83 -16.42 13.05 -0.63
CA ILE A 83 -17.87 13.20 -0.51
C ILE A 83 -18.23 13.86 0.83
N LEU A 84 -17.69 13.39 1.94
CA LEU A 84 -17.96 13.94 3.28
C LEU A 84 -17.54 15.42 3.37
N THR A 85 -16.37 15.76 2.84
CA THR A 85 -15.84 17.13 2.79
C THR A 85 -16.74 18.03 1.94
N SER A 86 -17.22 17.55 0.79
CA SER A 86 -18.14 18.32 -0.07
C SER A 86 -19.48 18.65 0.60
N GLN A 87 -19.90 17.83 1.57
CA GLN A 87 -21.12 18.01 2.35
C GLN A 87 -20.87 18.77 3.67
N GLY A 88 -19.63 19.18 3.96
CA GLY A 88 -19.27 19.88 5.20
C GLY A 88 -19.20 18.98 6.44
N HIS A 89 -19.14 17.66 6.28
CA HIS A 89 -18.99 16.71 7.39
C HIS A 89 -17.53 16.54 7.81
N SER A 90 -17.33 16.13 9.07
CA SER A 90 -16.00 15.75 9.57
C SER A 90 -15.54 14.44 8.94
N VAL A 91 -14.27 14.40 8.50
CA VAL A 91 -13.63 13.23 7.88
C VAL A 91 -12.83 12.38 8.87
N GLY A 92 -12.71 12.77 10.15
CA GLY A 92 -11.80 12.11 11.09
C GLY A 92 -12.04 10.61 11.30
N VAL A 93 -13.30 10.15 11.28
CA VAL A 93 -13.62 8.71 11.37
C VAL A 93 -13.24 7.99 10.08
N SER A 94 -13.39 8.64 8.93
CA SER A 94 -13.00 8.08 7.63
C SER A 94 -11.49 7.89 7.55
N ILE A 95 -10.72 8.89 7.98
CA ILE A 95 -9.25 8.82 8.00
C ILE A 95 -8.78 7.67 8.90
N LEU A 96 -9.36 7.53 10.10
CA LEU A 96 -9.02 6.40 10.98
C LEU A 96 -9.32 5.04 10.33
N LEU A 97 -10.40 4.94 9.55
CA LEU A 97 -10.73 3.72 8.82
C LEU A 97 -9.77 3.48 7.66
N GLU A 98 -9.40 4.52 6.91
CA GLU A 98 -8.38 4.48 5.86
C GLU A 98 -7.07 3.92 6.42
N GLU A 99 -6.53 4.57 7.46
CA GLU A 99 -5.28 4.16 8.11
C GLU A 99 -5.37 2.71 8.63
N THR A 100 -6.50 2.33 9.23
CA THR A 100 -6.71 0.97 9.73
C THR A 100 -6.65 -0.05 8.61
N LEU A 101 -7.29 0.23 7.47
CA LEU A 101 -7.29 -0.66 6.30
C LEU A 101 -5.90 -0.78 5.70
N GLU A 102 -5.18 0.32 5.54
CA GLU A 102 -3.81 0.32 5.01
C GLU A 102 -2.86 -0.47 5.90
N MET A 103 -2.90 -0.24 7.22
CA MET A 103 -2.06 -0.97 8.17
C MET A 103 -2.44 -2.46 8.24
N LEU A 104 -3.73 -2.78 8.15
CA LEU A 104 -4.19 -4.17 8.08
C LEU A 104 -3.64 -4.88 6.84
N ALA A 105 -3.67 -4.20 5.69
CA ALA A 105 -3.10 -4.74 4.46
C ALA A 105 -1.58 -5.01 4.59
N VAL A 106 -0.83 -4.09 5.18
CA VAL A 106 0.61 -4.26 5.46
C VAL A 106 0.85 -5.46 6.37
N VAL A 107 0.06 -5.62 7.43
CA VAL A 107 0.14 -6.79 8.32
C VAL A 107 -0.12 -8.09 7.58
N ILE A 108 -1.18 -8.15 6.74
CA ILE A 108 -1.48 -9.33 5.92
C ILE A 108 -0.31 -9.66 4.99
N LEU A 109 0.28 -8.64 4.35
CA LEU A 109 1.39 -8.80 3.42
C LEU A 109 2.65 -9.34 4.13
N ILE A 110 3.08 -8.69 5.22
CA ILE A 110 4.25 -9.10 6.01
C ILE A 110 4.07 -10.51 6.55
N HIS A 111 2.91 -10.81 7.13
CA HIS A 111 2.61 -12.14 7.64
C HIS A 111 2.67 -13.21 6.54
N THR A 112 2.14 -12.89 5.35
CA THR A 112 2.19 -13.80 4.19
C THR A 112 3.63 -14.05 3.73
N LEU A 113 4.46 -13.01 3.68
CA LEU A 113 5.88 -13.11 3.34
C LEU A 113 6.67 -13.94 4.35
N LEU A 114 6.46 -13.71 5.65
CA LEU A 114 7.12 -14.47 6.71
C LEU A 114 6.75 -15.95 6.64
N LEU A 115 5.46 -16.26 6.45
CA LEU A 115 5.02 -17.65 6.28
C LEU A 115 5.59 -18.29 5.01
N TYR A 116 5.76 -17.52 3.92
CA TYR A 116 6.36 -18.03 2.69
C TYR A 116 7.82 -18.41 2.92
N ILE A 117 8.60 -17.52 3.55
CA ILE A 117 10.01 -17.76 3.88
C ILE A 117 10.15 -18.95 4.85
N ALA A 118 9.32 -19.00 5.89
CA ALA A 118 9.33 -20.08 6.87
C ALA A 118 9.04 -21.45 6.23
N LYS A 119 8.13 -21.52 5.25
CA LYS A 119 7.84 -22.77 4.52
C LYS A 119 8.89 -23.13 3.47
N ALA A 120 9.69 -22.17 3.01
CA ALA A 120 10.65 -22.40 1.94
C ALA A 120 11.90 -23.21 2.39
N ASN A 121 12.03 -23.59 3.67
CA ASN A 121 13.09 -24.47 4.20
C ASN A 121 14.50 -24.10 3.68
N TYR A 122 14.82 -22.81 3.62
CA TYR A 122 16.13 -22.36 3.17
C TYR A 122 17.22 -22.88 4.14
N THR A 123 18.06 -23.79 3.65
CA THR A 123 19.21 -24.28 4.41
C THR A 123 20.35 -23.26 4.26
N LEU A 124 20.59 -22.47 5.29
CA LEU A 124 21.75 -21.57 5.35
C LEU A 124 23.03 -22.41 5.46
N LYS A 125 23.73 -22.61 4.34
CA LYS A 125 25.07 -23.20 4.34
C LYS A 125 26.09 -22.09 4.62
N LEU A 126 26.55 -22.02 5.87
CA LEU A 126 27.71 -21.20 6.23
C LEU A 126 28.98 -21.91 5.75
N GLN A 127 29.64 -21.35 4.75
CA GLN A 127 30.93 -21.84 4.28
C GLN A 127 32.02 -20.96 4.90
N VAL A 128 32.70 -21.47 5.93
CA VAL A 128 33.85 -20.78 6.53
C VAL A 128 35.03 -20.99 5.60
N SER A 129 35.43 -19.93 4.88
CA SER A 129 36.68 -19.91 4.13
C SER A 129 37.84 -19.70 5.10
N GLY A 130 38.30 -20.80 5.69
CA GLY A 130 39.57 -20.83 6.42
C GLY A 130 40.69 -21.09 5.43
N ASN A 131 41.59 -20.12 5.24
CA ASN A 131 42.84 -20.34 4.50
C ASN A 131 43.78 -21.20 5.38
N PRO A 132 44.12 -22.45 5.01
CA PRO A 132 44.86 -23.37 5.87
C PRO A 132 46.38 -23.13 5.89
N HIS A 133 46.87 -21.96 5.48
CA HIS A 133 48.30 -21.65 5.48
C HIS A 133 48.60 -20.28 6.11
N ARG A 134 48.86 -20.29 7.42
CA ARG A 134 49.90 -19.49 8.09
C ARG A 134 50.14 -20.00 9.50
#